data_AF-A0A819XZA0-F1
#
_entry.id   AF-A0A819XZA0-F1
#
_cell.length_a   1.000
_cell.length_b   1.000
_cell.length_c   1.000
_cell.angle_alpha   90.00
_cell.angle_beta   90.00
_cell.angle_gamma   90.00
#
_symmetry.space_group_name_H-M   'P 1'
#
loop_
_entity.id
_entity.type
_entity.pdbx_description
1 polymer ?
#
loop_
_entity_poly.entity_id
_entity_poly.type
_entity_poly.pdbx_seq_one_letter_code
_entity_poly.pdbx_strand_id
1 'polypeptide(L)'
;MPLSNATIAEINALNYANEIFYLFWAFALIALGTIGHSLSIYVFTRPILRSNPCACYFLAGTTMGLFVTYVNTPLRLLQYIYNYDVFKYSTASCKILTWILLCARALASWFIVLASIDR
;
A
#
# COMPACT_ATOMS: atom_id res chain seq x y z
N MET A 1 -27.59 21.89 17.94
CA MET A 1 -26.55 22.72 18.59
C MET A 1 -25.63 23.23 17.50
N PRO A 2 -25.59 24.54 17.22
CA PRO A 2 -24.64 25.08 16.26
C PRO A 2 -23.22 24.94 16.82
N LEU A 3 -22.30 24.40 16.01
CA LEU A 3 -20.87 24.35 16.33
C LEU A 3 -20.38 25.79 16.52
N SER A 4 -19.62 26.06 17.59
CA SER A 4 -19.01 27.38 17.78
C SER A 4 -17.96 27.64 16.69
N ASN A 5 -17.78 28.89 16.27
CA ASN A 5 -16.74 29.22 15.27
C ASN A 5 -15.33 28.83 15.72
N ALA A 6 -15.07 28.80 17.04
CA ALA A 6 -13.81 28.32 17.62
C ALA A 6 -13.59 26.83 17.35
N THR A 7 -14.61 25.99 17.57
CA THR A 7 -14.55 24.55 17.29
C THR A 7 -14.36 24.24 15.80
N ILE A 8 -14.88 25.07 14.89
CA ILE A 8 -14.67 24.91 13.44
C ILE A 8 -13.21 25.20 13.07
N ALA A 9 -12.59 26.22 13.68
CA ALA A 9 -11.20 26.58 13.43
C ALA A 9 -10.23 25.46 13.86
N GLU A 10 -10.48 24.83 15.01
CA GLU A 10 -9.69 23.69 15.50
C GLU A 10 -9.78 22.47 14.57
N ILE A 11 -10.99 22.14 14.10
CA ILE A 11 -11.21 21.03 13.15
C ILE A 11 -10.46 21.28 11.83
N ASN A 12 -10.50 22.52 11.33
CA ASN A 12 -9.81 22.87 10.08
C ASN A 12 -8.29 22.78 10.22
N ALA A 13 -7.73 23.22 11.35
CA ALA A 13 -6.30 23.08 11.62
C ALA A 13 -5.87 21.61 11.70
N LEU A 14 -6.68 20.76 12.33
CA LEU A 14 -6.43 19.32 12.42
C LEU A 14 -6.47 18.65 11.04
N ASN A 15 -7.47 18.97 10.22
CA ASN A 15 -7.60 18.42 8.87
C ASN A 15 -6.40 18.81 8.00
N TYR A 16 -5.96 20.08 8.07
CA TYR A 16 -4.80 20.56 7.33
C TYR A 16 -3.50 19.83 7.73
N ALA A 17 -3.25 19.66 9.03
CA ALA A 17 -2.10 18.91 9.51
C ALA A 17 -2.12 17.44 9.04
N ASN A 18 -3.30 16.83 9.04
CA ASN A 18 -3.52 15.47 8.59
C ASN A 18 -3.24 15.30 7.08
N GLU A 19 -3.68 16.24 6.25
CA GLU A 19 -3.41 16.25 4.79
C GLU A 19 -1.91 16.29 4.49
N ILE A 20 -1.16 17.21 5.13
CA ILE A 20 0.30 17.31 4.97
C ILE A 20 0.97 16.00 5.39
N PHE A 21 0.56 15.44 6.53
CA PHE A 21 1.11 14.18 7.02
C PHE A 21 0.89 13.03 6.03
N TYR A 22 -0.33 12.89 5.49
CA TYR A 22 -0.64 11.84 4.52
C TYR A 22 0.13 12.00 3.21
N LEU A 23 0.30 13.22 2.71
CA LEU A 23 1.09 13.47 1.51
C LEU A 23 2.55 13.07 1.72
N PHE A 24 3.17 13.55 2.80
CA PHE A 24 4.54 13.20 3.13
C PHE A 24 4.73 11.69 3.27
N TRP A 25 3.83 11.03 4.01
CA TRP A 25 3.86 9.59 4.20
C TRP A 25 3.67 8.81 2.89
N ALA A 26 2.77 9.26 2.01
CA ALA A 26 2.54 8.63 0.71
C ALA A 26 3.80 8.68 -0.18
N PHE A 27 4.47 9.84 -0.27
CA PHE A 27 5.71 9.95 -1.03
C PHE A 27 6.83 9.09 -0.45
N ALA A 28 6.97 9.08 0.89
CA ALA A 28 7.95 8.23 1.57
C ALA A 28 7.69 6.74 1.31
N LEU A 29 6.42 6.30 1.34
CA LEU A 29 6.05 4.92 1.05
C LEU A 29 6.33 4.50 -0.39
N ILE A 30 6.10 5.39 -1.37
CA ILE A 30 6.46 5.09 -2.77
C ILE A 30 7.97 4.98 -2.89
N ALA A 31 8.73 5.96 -2.38
CA ALA A 31 10.20 5.94 -2.50
C ALA A 31 10.81 4.72 -1.80
N LEU A 32 10.49 4.49 -0.53
CA LEU A 32 11.06 3.38 0.23
C LEU A 32 10.51 2.03 -0.22
N GLY A 33 9.22 1.95 -0.54
CA GLY A 33 8.57 0.73 -1.01
C GLY A 33 9.11 0.28 -2.35
N THR A 34 9.33 1.20 -3.30
CA THR A 34 9.91 0.87 -4.61
C THR A 34 11.36 0.41 -4.47
N ILE A 35 12.19 1.12 -3.70
CA ILE A 35 13.59 0.74 -3.48
C ILE A 35 13.67 -0.62 -2.78
N GLY A 36 12.94 -0.79 -1.67
CA GLY A 36 12.97 -2.01 -0.88
C GLY A 36 12.50 -3.23 -1.67
N HIS A 37 11.34 -3.15 -2.31
CA HIS A 37 10.82 -4.27 -3.08
C HIS A 37 11.65 -4.54 -4.35
N SER A 38 12.20 -3.52 -5.02
CA SER A 38 13.06 -3.74 -6.20
C SER A 38 14.37 -4.43 -5.83
N LEU A 39 15.01 -4.03 -4.72
CA LEU A 39 16.20 -4.69 -4.21
C LEU A 39 15.92 -6.15 -3.83
N SER A 40 14.81 -6.40 -3.14
CA SER A 40 14.38 -7.77 -2.81
C SER A 40 14.12 -8.62 -4.06
N ILE A 41 13.44 -8.09 -5.09
CA ILE A 41 13.24 -8.78 -6.37
C ILE A 41 14.59 -9.08 -7.02
N TYR A 42 15.51 -8.11 -7.05
CA TYR A 42 16.84 -8.29 -7.64
C TYR A 42 17.64 -9.39 -6.92
N VAL A 43 17.61 -9.43 -5.60
CA VAL A 43 18.30 -10.45 -4.79
C VAL A 43 17.70 -11.84 -5.02
N PHE A 44 16.37 -11.97 -4.95
CA PHE A 44 15.70 -13.27 -5.09
C PHE A 44 15.64 -13.79 -6.53
N THR A 45 15.85 -12.93 -7.54
CA THR A 45 15.95 -13.36 -8.95
C THR A 45 17.28 -14.04 -9.27
N ARG A 46 18.28 -13.96 -8.39
CA ARG A 46 19.59 -14.59 -8.60
C ARG A 46 19.44 -16.11 -8.73
N PRO A 47 20.09 -16.76 -9.72
CA PRO A 47 19.91 -18.18 -10.03
C PRO A 47 20.28 -19.12 -8.87
N ILE A 48 21.23 -18.69 -8.03
CA ILE A 48 21.64 -19.41 -6.81
C ILE A 48 20.50 -19.55 -5.79
N LEU A 49 19.58 -18.59 -5.73
CA LEU A 49 18.46 -18.61 -4.78
C LEU A 49 17.22 -19.30 -5.37
N ARG A 50 17.07 -19.37 -6.70
CA ARG A 50 15.90 -19.96 -7.36
C ARG A 50 15.77 -21.48 -7.17
N SER A 51 16.83 -22.16 -6.73
CA SER A 51 16.77 -23.57 -6.34
C SER A 51 16.04 -23.80 -5.01
N ASN A 52 15.86 -22.76 -4.20
CA ASN A 52 15.17 -22.86 -2.91
C ASN A 52 13.70 -22.43 -3.04
N PRO A 53 12.72 -23.30 -2.72
CA PRO A 53 11.30 -22.97 -2.78
C PRO A 53 10.96 -21.77 -1.89
N CYS A 54 11.53 -21.69 -0.69
CA CYS A 54 11.49 -20.54 0.22
C CYS A 54 11.77 -19.18 -0.47
N ALA A 55 12.81 -19.10 -1.32
CA ALA A 55 13.15 -17.86 -2.03
C ALA A 55 12.10 -17.47 -3.09
N CYS A 56 11.46 -18.45 -3.72
CA CYS A 56 10.37 -18.21 -4.66
C CYS A 56 9.13 -17.64 -3.97
N TYR A 57 8.79 -18.11 -2.76
CA TYR A 57 7.70 -17.53 -1.97
C TYR A 57 7.98 -16.08 -1.58
N PHE A 58 9.20 -15.76 -1.15
CA PHE A 58 9.58 -14.38 -0.85
C PHE A 58 9.58 -13.48 -2.08
N LEU A 59 10.01 -13.99 -3.25
CA LEU A 59 9.94 -13.26 -4.52
C LEU A 59 8.49 -12.93 -4.90
N ALA A 60 7.59 -13.91 -4.79
CA ALA A 60 6.17 -13.73 -5.07
C ALA A 60 5.53 -12.70 -4.12
N GLY A 61 5.80 -12.82 -2.81
CA GLY A 61 5.31 -11.86 -1.81
C GLY A 61 5.84 -10.44 -2.02
N THR A 62 7.11 -10.31 -2.38
CA THR A 62 7.72 -9.00 -2.68
C THR A 62 7.09 -8.36 -3.91
N THR A 63 6.85 -9.13 -4.97
CA THR A 63 6.17 -8.65 -6.19
C THR A 63 4.75 -8.16 -5.88
N MET A 64 4.00 -8.90 -5.04
CA MET A 64 2.66 -8.48 -4.60
C MET A 64 2.72 -7.21 -3.74
N GLY A 65 3.73 -7.07 -2.87
CA GLY A 65 3.97 -5.85 -2.09
C GLY A 65 4.25 -4.62 -2.96
N LEU A 66 5.05 -4.79 -4.02
CA LEU A 66 5.31 -3.76 -5.02
C LEU A 66 4.00 -3.35 -5.72
N PHE A 67 3.22 -4.33 -6.20
CA PHE A 67 1.94 -4.08 -6.85
C PHE A 67 0.97 -3.29 -5.94
N VAL A 68 0.83 -3.71 -4.68
CA VAL A 68 -0.02 -3.01 -3.70
C VAL A 68 0.46 -1.57 -3.48
N THR A 69 1.77 -1.35 -3.41
CA THR A 69 2.34 0.00 -3.24
C THR A 69 2.00 0.89 -4.43
N TYR A 70 2.09 0.37 -5.66
CA TYR A 70 1.76 1.12 -6.88
C TYR A 70 0.26 1.27 -7.15
N VAL A 71 -0.62 0.45 -6.59
CA VAL A 71 -2.07 0.62 -6.74
C VAL A 71 -2.64 1.47 -5.62
N ASN A 72 -2.36 1.13 -4.36
CA ASN A 72 -2.97 1.78 -3.20
C ASN A 72 -2.48 3.22 -3.00
N THR A 73 -1.19 3.47 -3.20
CA THR A 73 -0.61 4.79 -2.87
C THR A 73 -1.04 5.87 -3.86
N PRO A 74 -1.04 5.62 -5.19
CA PRO A 74 -1.57 6.60 -6.15
C PRO A 74 -3.07 6.84 -6.00
N LEU A 75 -3.87 5.81 -5.67
CA LEU A 75 -5.30 5.99 -5.38
C LEU A 75 -5.53 6.94 -4.20
N ARG A 76 -4.75 6.78 -3.13
CA ARG A 76 -4.78 7.70 -1.98
C ARG A 76 -4.30 9.10 -2.36
N LEU A 77 -3.23 9.19 -3.15
CA LEU A 77 -2.69 10.48 -3.58
C LEU A 77 -3.69 11.25 -4.46
N LEU A 78 -4.39 10.55 -5.35
CA LEU A 78 -5.45 11.09 -6.20
C LEU A 78 -6.62 11.62 -5.37
N GLN A 79 -6.99 10.90 -4.30
CA GLN A 79 -8.00 11.34 -3.35
C GLN A 79 -7.59 12.63 -2.62
N TYR A 80 -6.34 12.76 -2.17
CA TYR A 80 -5.89 13.94 -1.42
C TYR A 80 -5.61 15.16 -2.30
N ILE A 81 -4.96 14.99 -3.46
CA ILE A 81 -4.58 16.12 -4.32
C ILE A 81 -5.77 16.61 -5.15
N TYR A 82 -6.55 15.69 -5.73
CA TYR A 82 -7.60 16.02 -6.69
C TYR A 82 -9.00 15.91 -6.10
N ASN A 83 -9.15 15.60 -4.80
CA ASN A 83 -10.43 15.28 -4.17
C ASN A 83 -11.23 14.20 -4.92
N TYR A 84 -10.52 13.37 -5.70
CA TYR A 84 -11.12 12.36 -6.56
C TYR A 84 -11.05 10.99 -5.88
N ASP A 85 -12.17 10.62 -5.27
CA ASP A 85 -12.30 9.36 -4.56
C ASP A 85 -12.86 8.27 -5.48
N VAL A 86 -11.96 7.45 -6.03
CA VAL A 86 -12.30 6.30 -6.88
C VAL A 86 -13.25 5.32 -6.17
N PHE A 87 -13.17 5.23 -4.84
CA PHE A 87 -14.02 4.35 -4.04
C PHE A 87 -15.46 4.89 -3.93
N LYS A 88 -15.66 6.20 -4.06
CA LYS A 88 -16.99 6.83 -4.06
C LYS A 88 -17.62 6.92 -5.44
N TYR A 89 -16.81 6.98 -6.50
CA TYR A 89 -17.31 7.15 -7.86
C TYR A 89 -18.08 5.92 -8.38
N SER A 90 -17.64 4.71 -8.02
CA SER A 90 -18.30 3.46 -8.44
C SER A 90 -18.22 2.40 -7.34
N THR A 91 -19.38 1.86 -6.97
CA THR A 91 -19.48 0.75 -6.01
C THR A 91 -18.80 -0.52 -6.51
N ALA A 92 -18.77 -0.75 -7.82
CA ALA A 92 -18.07 -1.88 -8.42
C ALA A 92 -16.55 -1.73 -8.31
N SER A 93 -16.02 -0.56 -8.67
CA SER A 93 -14.58 -0.27 -8.58
C SER A 93 -14.07 -0.34 -7.14
N CYS A 94 -14.85 0.19 -6.20
CA CYS A 94 -14.55 0.07 -4.77
C CYS A 94 -14.40 -1.39 -4.33
N LYS A 95 -15.40 -2.24 -4.61
CA LYS A 95 -15.38 -3.66 -4.24
C LYS A 95 -14.19 -4.40 -4.87
N ILE A 96 -13.95 -4.19 -6.16
CA ILE A 96 -12.86 -4.86 -6.90
C ILE A 96 -11.50 -4.44 -6.32
N LEU A 97 -11.26 -3.15 -6.14
CA LEU A 97 -10.00 -2.65 -5.61
C LEU A 97 -9.77 -3.12 -4.17
N THR A 98 -10.78 -3.05 -3.31
CA THR A 98 -10.69 -3.56 -1.93
C THR A 98 -10.40 -5.05 -1.92
N TRP A 99 -11.06 -5.84 -2.76
CA TRP A 99 -10.82 -7.29 -2.86
C TRP A 99 -9.40 -7.59 -3.32
N ILE A 100 -8.92 -6.97 -4.40
CA ILE A 100 -7.56 -7.16 -4.93
C ILE A 100 -6.51 -6.81 -3.86
N LEU A 101 -6.65 -5.66 -3.20
CA LEU A 101 -5.72 -5.22 -2.17
C LEU A 101 -5.70 -6.16 -0.96
N LEU A 102 -6.88 -6.64 -0.53
CA LEU A 102 -6.99 -7.60 0.56
C LEU A 102 -6.35 -8.95 0.20
N CYS A 103 -6.64 -9.47 -0.99
CA CYS A 103 -6.05 -10.70 -1.49
C CYS A 103 -4.52 -10.59 -1.60
N ALA A 104 -3.99 -9.50 -2.13
CA ALA A 104 -2.54 -9.30 -2.26
C ALA A 104 -1.86 -9.24 -0.88
N ARG A 105 -2.46 -8.56 0.11
CA ARG A 105 -1.96 -8.51 1.48
C ARG A 105 -2.00 -9.87 2.18
N ALA A 106 -3.11 -10.60 2.02
CA ALA A 106 -3.25 -11.94 2.57
C ALA A 106 -2.22 -12.91 1.95
N LEU A 107 -2.09 -12.93 0.63
CA LEU A 107 -1.10 -13.74 -0.08
C LEU A 107 0.33 -13.43 0.40
N ALA A 108 0.68 -12.15 0.57
CA ALA A 108 1.99 -11.77 1.10
C ALA A 108 2.26 -12.37 2.49
N SER A 109 1.28 -12.36 3.40
CA SER A 109 1.43 -13.01 4.71
C SER A 109 1.52 -14.54 4.62
N TRP A 110 0.72 -15.16 3.75
CA TRP A 110 0.73 -16.61 3.56
C TRP A 110 2.05 -17.11 2.96
N PHE A 111 2.68 -16.34 2.08
CA PHE A 111 4.01 -16.67 1.56
C PHE A 111 5.08 -16.73 2.65
N ILE A 112 4.99 -15.88 3.68
CA ILE A 112 5.90 -15.93 4.84
C ILE A 112 5.67 -17.20 5.66
N VAL A 113 4.39 -17.57 5.87
CA VAL A 113 4.03 -18.81 6.59
C VAL A 113 4.54 -20.04 5.81
N LEU A 114 4.28 -20.10 4.51
CA LEU A 114 4.77 -21.20 3.64
C LEU A 114 6.30 -21.27 3.64
N ALA A 115 6.99 -20.13 3.57
CA ALA A 115 8.44 -20.07 3.67
C ALA A 115 8.98 -20.55 5.04
N SER A 116 8.16 -20.44 6.10
CA SER A 116 8.51 -20.94 7.44
C SER A 116 8.27 -22.43 7.60
N ILE A 117 7.29 -22.99 6.89
CA ILE A 117 6.99 -24.43 6.87
C ILE A 117 8.01 -25.20 6.00
N ASP A 118 8.47 -24.58 4.91
CA ASP A 118 9.46 -25.13 3.97
C ASP A 118 10.88 -25.21 4.57
N ARG A 119 11.14 -24.47 5.64
CA ARG A 119 12.43 -24.39 6.34
C ARG A 119 12.58 -25.47 7.40
#